data_AF-A0A9E2EIK9-F1
#
_entry.id   AF-A0A9E2EIK9-F1
#
_cell.length_a   1.000
_cell.length_b   1.000
_cell.length_c   1.000
_cell.angle_alpha   90.00
_cell.angle_beta   90.00
_cell.angle_gamma   90.00
#
_symmetry.space_group_name_H-M   'P 1'
#
loop_
_entity.id
_entity.type
_entity.pdbx_description
1 polymer ?
#
loop_
_entity_poly.entity_id
_entity_poly.type
_entity_poly.pdbx_seq_one_letter_code
_entity_poly.pdbx_strand_id
1 'polypeptide(L)'
;GVVLDFSHKADNEIISAQEVQEALQKIEVTLQPGMIVLVRTDNDRFMGQRDFPDRGTGMSAQATEWLIDQGIKVMGIDQWGWDLPLRYQVKRAKETNDNKVFWEGHLVGQRKEYCHMEQLTNLKALPNSGFKVAVFPLKIVGASAAPARVVAIIEK
;
A
#
# COMPACT_ATOMS: atom_id res chain seq x y z
N GLY A 1 -12.48 -6.06 4.40
CA GLY A 1 -11.49 -4.98 4.24
C GLY A 1 -11.03 -4.54 5.60
N VAL A 2 -9.79 -4.09 5.69
CA VAL A 2 -9.20 -3.46 6.89
C VAL A 2 -8.40 -2.24 6.45
N VAL A 3 -8.41 -1.18 7.25
CA VAL A 3 -7.57 0.00 7.08
C VAL A 3 -6.53 0.03 8.19
N LEU A 4 -5.26 0.12 7.83
CA LEU A 4 -4.15 0.32 8.75
C LEU A 4 -3.70 1.78 8.68
N ASP A 5 -3.67 2.45 9.83
CA ASP A 5 -3.37 3.87 9.92
C ASP A 5 -1.88 4.17 10.14
N PHE A 6 -1.23 4.66 9.10
CA PHE A 6 0.14 5.13 9.04
C PHE A 6 0.25 6.63 8.74
N SER A 7 -0.84 7.40 8.89
CA SER A 7 -0.85 8.86 8.68
C SER A 7 0.09 9.65 9.59
N HIS A 8 0.61 9.01 10.64
CA HIS A 8 1.59 9.56 11.57
C HIS A 8 3.04 9.44 11.09
N LYS A 9 3.33 8.58 10.09
CA LYS A 9 4.68 8.37 9.60
C LYS A 9 5.17 9.56 8.80
N ALA A 10 6.46 9.88 8.93
CA ALA A 10 7.06 10.94 8.14
C ALA A 10 7.38 10.46 6.72
N ASP A 11 7.56 11.43 5.81
CA ASP A 11 8.06 11.15 4.47
C ASP A 11 9.39 10.38 4.56
N ASN A 12 9.51 9.31 3.77
CA ASN A 12 10.68 8.44 3.64
C ASN A 12 10.95 7.48 4.80
N GLU A 13 10.07 7.40 5.81
CA GLU A 13 10.11 6.35 6.82
C GLU A 13 9.38 5.12 6.30
N ILE A 14 10.05 3.99 6.10
CA ILE A 14 9.40 2.79 5.53
C ILE A 14 8.46 2.11 6.53
N ILE A 15 7.34 1.55 6.05
CA ILE A 15 6.47 0.69 6.86
C ILE A 15 7.05 -0.73 6.88
N SER A 16 7.39 -1.19 8.08
CA SER A 16 7.93 -2.53 8.35
C SER A 16 6.84 -3.58 8.59
N ALA A 17 7.19 -4.86 8.47
CA ALA A 17 6.27 -5.96 8.80
C ALA A 17 5.85 -5.95 10.28
N GLN A 18 6.75 -5.52 11.16
CA GLN A 18 6.46 -5.38 12.59
C GLN A 18 5.40 -4.30 12.83
N GLU A 19 5.55 -3.12 12.22
CA GLU A 19 4.59 -2.03 12.36
C GLU A 19 3.20 -2.40 11.79
N VAL A 20 3.14 -3.20 10.72
CA VAL A 20 1.88 -3.78 10.22
C VAL A 20 1.21 -4.67 11.27
N GLN A 21 1.99 -5.54 11.91
CA GLN A 21 1.49 -6.44 12.97
C GLN A 21 1.00 -5.63 14.18
N GLU A 22 1.76 -4.62 14.61
CA GLU A 22 1.38 -3.72 15.71
C GLU A 22 0.12 -2.93 15.39
N ALA A 23 -0.02 -2.42 14.15
CA ALA A 23 -1.22 -1.73 13.70
C ALA A 23 -2.45 -2.64 13.73
N LEU A 24 -2.32 -3.90 13.31
CA LEU A 24 -3.38 -4.91 13.38
C LEU A 24 -3.78 -5.24 14.82
N GLN A 25 -2.81 -5.41 15.70
CA GLN A 25 -3.05 -5.64 17.13
C GLN A 25 -3.79 -4.47 17.78
N LYS A 26 -3.38 -3.23 17.48
CA LYS A 26 -4.01 -2.01 18.03
C LYS A 26 -5.49 -1.88 17.68
N ILE A 27 -5.91 -2.38 16.51
CA ILE A 27 -7.31 -2.37 16.06
C ILE A 27 -8.02 -3.71 16.32
N GLU A 28 -7.36 -4.65 16.98
CA GLU A 28 -7.88 -5.99 17.32
C GLU A 28 -8.39 -6.78 16.10
N VAL A 29 -7.70 -6.67 14.97
CA VAL A 29 -8.05 -7.37 13.73
C VAL A 29 -7.06 -8.48 13.41
N THR A 30 -7.58 -9.71 13.32
CA THR A 30 -6.85 -10.85 12.73
C THR A 30 -7.14 -10.94 11.25
N LEU A 31 -6.10 -10.92 10.42
CA LEU A 31 -6.24 -11.10 8.97
C LEU A 31 -6.79 -12.48 8.63
N GLN A 32 -7.65 -12.53 7.61
CA GLN A 32 -8.20 -13.75 7.03
C GLN A 32 -7.90 -13.77 5.52
N PRO A 33 -7.67 -14.95 4.92
CA PRO A 33 -7.51 -15.07 3.49
C PRO A 33 -8.64 -14.40 2.71
N GLY A 34 -8.30 -13.69 1.65
CA GLY A 34 -9.27 -12.95 0.82
C GLY A 34 -9.71 -11.59 1.37
N MET A 35 -9.25 -11.18 2.56
CA MET A 35 -9.37 -9.79 2.99
C MET A 35 -8.53 -8.87 2.08
N ILE A 36 -8.96 -7.61 1.99
CA ILE A 36 -8.21 -6.53 1.35
C ILE A 36 -7.68 -5.59 2.43
N VAL A 37 -6.36 -5.38 2.42
CA VAL A 37 -5.66 -4.49 3.36
C VAL A 37 -5.40 -3.15 2.69
N LEU A 38 -5.89 -2.06 3.30
CA LEU A 38 -5.71 -0.70 2.84
C LEU A 38 -4.78 0.03 3.81
N VAL A 39 -3.75 0.68 3.29
CA VAL A 39 -2.74 1.42 4.04
C VAL A 39 -3.07 2.89 3.90
N ARG A 40 -3.49 3.52 5.01
CA ARG A 40 -3.80 4.95 5.07
C ARG A 40 -2.57 5.71 5.51
N THR A 41 -2.16 6.69 4.73
CA THR A 41 -1.05 7.60 4.98
C THR A 41 -1.49 9.07 4.96
N ASP A 42 -2.76 9.34 4.61
CA ASP A 42 -3.33 10.68 4.39
C ASP A 42 -2.56 11.48 3.31
N ASN A 43 -1.78 10.82 2.44
CA ASN A 43 -1.07 11.46 1.33
C ASN A 43 -1.98 11.79 0.14
N ASP A 44 -3.20 11.26 0.10
CA ASP A 44 -4.20 11.59 -0.90
C ASP A 44 -4.54 13.09 -0.92
N ARG A 45 -4.36 13.79 0.21
CA ARG A 45 -4.47 15.26 0.30
C ARG A 45 -3.51 16.03 -0.61
N PHE A 46 -2.41 15.41 -1.03
CA PHE A 46 -1.44 16.01 -1.94
C PHE A 46 -1.74 15.69 -3.41
N MET A 47 -2.74 14.85 -3.70
CA MET A 47 -3.10 14.49 -5.07
C MET A 47 -3.37 15.74 -5.92
N GLY A 48 -2.75 15.78 -7.10
CA GLY A 48 -2.78 16.94 -8.02
C GLY A 48 -1.70 18.00 -7.76
N GLN A 49 -0.99 17.93 -6.64
CA GLN A 49 0.19 18.77 -6.39
C GLN A 49 1.42 18.20 -7.10
N ARG A 50 2.34 19.09 -7.50
CA ARG A 50 3.53 18.72 -8.28
C ARG A 50 4.49 17.80 -7.52
N ASP A 51 4.51 17.91 -6.20
CA ASP A 51 5.38 17.18 -5.28
C ASP A 51 4.73 15.91 -4.71
N PHE A 52 3.52 15.55 -5.11
CA PHE A 52 2.86 14.32 -4.66
C PHE A 52 3.70 13.04 -4.86
N PRO A 53 4.41 12.83 -6.00
CA PRO A 53 5.27 11.65 -6.17
C PRO A 53 6.50 11.60 -5.26
N ASP A 54 6.84 12.71 -4.62
CA ASP A 54 8.01 12.84 -3.75
C ASP A 54 7.66 12.68 -2.26
N ARG A 55 6.37 12.48 -1.94
CA ARG A 55 5.85 12.33 -0.58
C ARG A 55 5.42 10.90 -0.32
N GLY A 56 5.51 10.47 0.94
CA GLY A 56 5.04 9.17 1.38
C GLY A 56 6.07 8.34 2.14
N THR A 57 5.54 7.29 2.74
CA THR A 57 6.21 6.38 3.67
C THR A 57 6.58 5.06 3.01
N GLY A 58 5.72 4.52 2.14
CA GLY A 58 6.01 3.28 1.42
C GLY A 58 5.98 2.01 2.28
N MET A 59 5.78 0.86 1.63
CA MET A 59 5.77 -0.46 2.24
C MET A 59 7.07 -1.20 1.93
N SER A 60 7.68 -1.83 2.95
CA SER A 60 8.85 -2.68 2.76
C SER A 60 8.52 -3.98 1.99
N ALA A 61 9.55 -4.60 1.42
CA ALA A 61 9.42 -5.94 0.86
C ALA A 61 8.93 -6.95 1.91
N GLN A 62 9.46 -6.87 3.13
CA GLN A 62 9.05 -7.76 4.23
C GLN A 62 7.60 -7.54 4.64
N ALA A 63 7.13 -6.30 4.75
CA ALA A 63 5.73 -6.02 5.06
C ALA A 63 4.80 -6.57 3.98
N THR A 64 5.16 -6.35 2.72
CA THR A 64 4.42 -6.87 1.56
C THR A 64 4.37 -8.39 1.58
N GLU A 65 5.53 -9.04 1.75
CA GLU A 65 5.66 -10.49 1.78
C GLU A 65 4.88 -11.13 2.94
N TRP A 66 4.95 -10.52 4.13
CA TRP A 66 4.21 -10.97 5.30
C TRP A 66 2.69 -10.91 5.09
N LEU A 67 2.17 -9.82 4.49
CA LEU A 67 0.74 -9.71 4.16
C LEU A 67 0.30 -10.85 3.22
N ILE A 68 1.11 -11.16 2.21
CA ILE A 68 0.82 -12.26 1.29
C ILE A 68 0.79 -13.60 2.03
N ASP A 69 1.72 -13.80 2.97
CA ASP A 69 1.78 -15.01 3.80
C ASP A 69 0.58 -15.16 4.74
N GLN A 70 -0.13 -14.07 5.06
CA GLN A 70 -1.42 -14.12 5.76
C GLN A 70 -2.62 -14.42 4.83
N GLY A 71 -2.38 -14.70 3.55
CA GLY A 71 -3.42 -14.99 2.56
C GLY A 71 -4.03 -13.75 1.89
N ILE A 72 -3.39 -12.58 2.03
CA ILE A 72 -3.83 -11.35 1.37
C ILE A 72 -3.35 -11.34 -0.08
N LYS A 73 -4.29 -11.23 -1.01
CA LYS A 73 -4.02 -11.20 -2.46
C LYS A 73 -4.17 -9.83 -3.08
N VAL A 74 -4.92 -8.95 -2.44
CA VAL A 74 -5.17 -7.59 -2.90
C VAL A 74 -4.96 -6.63 -1.74
N MET A 75 -4.17 -5.59 -1.96
CA MET A 75 -3.86 -4.56 -0.98
C MET A 75 -3.84 -3.18 -1.65
N GLY A 76 -3.79 -2.08 -0.89
CA GLY A 76 -3.65 -0.78 -1.52
C GLY A 76 -3.25 0.33 -0.57
N ILE A 77 -2.87 1.48 -1.14
CA ILE A 77 -2.32 2.62 -0.42
C ILE A 77 -2.82 3.94 -1.01
N ASP A 78 -2.93 4.96 -0.18
CA ASP A 78 -3.41 6.31 -0.55
C ASP A 78 -2.28 7.31 -0.88
N GLN A 79 -1.11 6.83 -1.28
CA GLN A 79 0.02 7.65 -1.74
C GLN A 79 0.37 7.34 -3.21
N TRP A 80 1.38 8.04 -3.76
CA TRP A 80 1.76 7.92 -5.18
C TRP A 80 2.04 6.50 -5.63
N GLY A 81 2.77 5.73 -4.82
CA GLY A 81 3.09 4.33 -5.09
C GLY A 81 3.18 3.48 -3.83
N TRP A 82 3.28 2.17 -4.00
CA TRP A 82 3.37 1.19 -2.92
C TRP A 82 4.67 1.31 -2.13
N ASP A 83 5.77 1.61 -2.81
CA ASP A 83 7.11 1.78 -2.25
C ASP A 83 7.37 3.21 -1.76
N LEU A 84 8.55 3.43 -1.17
CA LEU A 84 9.08 4.76 -0.85
C LEU A 84 9.11 5.68 -2.09
N PRO A 85 9.16 7.01 -1.94
CA PRO A 85 9.30 7.92 -3.09
C PRO A 85 10.53 7.63 -3.95
N LEU A 86 10.38 7.60 -5.28
CA LEU A 86 11.46 7.22 -6.21
C LEU A 86 12.70 8.11 -6.06
N ARG A 87 12.54 9.43 -5.89
CA ARG A 87 13.68 10.35 -5.71
C ARG A 87 14.49 10.00 -4.47
N TYR A 88 13.83 9.60 -3.39
CA TYR A 88 14.48 9.14 -2.18
C TYR A 88 15.21 7.81 -2.41
N GLN A 89 14.57 6.85 -3.09
CA GLN A 89 15.22 5.58 -3.46
C GLN A 89 16.48 5.81 -4.30
N VAL A 90 16.43 6.71 -5.31
CA VAL A 90 17.60 7.09 -6.13
C VAL A 90 18.73 7.68 -5.27
N LYS A 91 18.40 8.56 -4.33
CA LYS A 91 19.38 9.14 -3.40
C LYS A 91 20.05 8.04 -2.57
N ARG A 92 19.25 7.18 -1.93
CA ARG A 92 19.78 6.06 -1.13
C ARG A 92 20.64 5.11 -1.95
N ALA A 93 20.19 4.73 -3.15
CA ALA A 93 20.94 3.83 -4.01
C ALA A 93 22.34 4.36 -4.36
N LYS A 94 22.47 5.68 -4.55
CA LYS A 94 23.76 6.34 -4.78
C LYS A 94 24.62 6.38 -3.52
N GLU A 95 24.03 6.67 -2.37
CA GLU A 95 24.73 6.74 -1.08
C GLU A 95 25.24 5.36 -0.62
N THR A 96 24.46 4.30 -0.84
CA THR A 96 24.81 2.94 -0.41
C THR A 96 25.45 2.10 -1.50
N ASN A 97 25.50 2.60 -2.74
CA ASN A 97 25.89 1.84 -3.93
C ASN A 97 25.10 0.52 -4.06
N ASP A 98 23.80 0.56 -3.74
CA ASP A 98 22.91 -0.61 -3.74
C ASP A 98 21.65 -0.32 -4.55
N ASN A 99 21.47 -1.04 -5.65
CA ASN A 99 20.30 -0.92 -6.51
C ASN A 99 19.10 -1.75 -6.03
N LYS A 100 19.26 -2.59 -4.99
CA LYS A 100 18.18 -3.41 -4.43
C LYS A 100 17.15 -2.61 -3.66
N VAL A 101 17.44 -1.34 -3.35
CA VAL A 101 16.49 -0.42 -2.71
C VAL A 101 15.35 0.00 -3.63
N PHE A 102 15.45 -0.29 -4.94
CA PHE A 102 14.42 0.08 -5.91
C PHE A 102 13.22 -0.86 -5.88
N TRP A 103 12.05 -0.29 -5.58
CA TRP A 103 10.75 -0.95 -5.74
C TRP A 103 10.66 -2.29 -5.02
N GLU A 104 11.28 -2.40 -3.84
CA GLU A 104 11.43 -3.65 -3.10
C GLU A 104 10.08 -4.34 -2.82
N GLY A 105 9.02 -3.55 -2.54
CA GLY A 105 7.65 -4.01 -2.37
C GLY A 105 7.05 -4.55 -3.67
N HIS A 106 7.14 -3.79 -4.76
CA HIS A 106 6.69 -4.26 -6.09
C HIS A 106 7.39 -5.55 -6.52
N LEU A 107 8.70 -5.66 -6.30
CA LEU A 107 9.50 -6.82 -6.73
C LEU A 107 9.15 -8.10 -5.97
N VAL A 108 8.42 -8.03 -4.85
CA VAL A 108 7.80 -9.21 -4.23
C VAL A 108 6.88 -9.94 -5.20
N GLY A 109 6.24 -9.21 -6.13
CA GLY A 109 5.31 -9.75 -7.11
C GLY A 109 5.94 -10.72 -8.10
N GLN A 110 7.26 -10.68 -8.27
CA GLN A 110 8.00 -11.62 -9.11
C GLN A 110 8.08 -13.03 -8.51
N ARG A 111 7.96 -13.14 -7.18
CA ARG A 111 8.10 -14.41 -6.44
C ARG A 111 6.82 -14.86 -5.74
N LYS A 112 5.93 -13.93 -5.38
CA LYS A 112 4.65 -14.23 -4.74
C LYS A 112 3.53 -13.46 -5.43
N GLU A 113 2.48 -14.16 -5.80
CA GLU A 113 1.32 -13.58 -6.49
C GLU A 113 0.50 -12.68 -5.54
N TYR A 114 0.40 -11.40 -5.90
CA TYR A 114 -0.52 -10.42 -5.32
C TYR A 114 -0.76 -9.26 -6.30
N CYS A 115 -1.78 -8.45 -6.02
CA CYS A 115 -2.01 -7.16 -6.67
C CYS A 115 -2.05 -6.05 -5.62
N HIS A 116 -1.58 -4.86 -5.97
CA HIS A 116 -1.84 -3.66 -5.18
C HIS A 116 -2.58 -2.58 -5.96
N MET A 117 -3.18 -1.66 -5.22
CA MET A 117 -3.80 -0.44 -5.72
C MET A 117 -3.05 0.76 -5.15
N GLU A 118 -2.69 1.69 -5.99
CA GLU A 118 -2.00 2.92 -5.60
C GLU A 118 -2.92 4.11 -5.80
N GLN A 119 -2.58 5.25 -5.18
CA GLN A 119 -3.34 6.49 -5.33
C GLN A 119 -4.81 6.35 -4.92
N LEU A 120 -5.09 5.51 -3.91
CA LEU A 120 -6.40 5.47 -3.28
C LEU A 120 -6.69 6.82 -2.63
N THR A 121 -7.97 7.11 -2.39
CA THR A 121 -8.41 8.33 -1.72
C THR A 121 -9.45 7.99 -0.68
N ASN A 122 -9.67 8.90 0.27
CA ASN A 122 -10.77 8.83 1.24
C ASN A 122 -10.71 7.61 2.19
N LEU A 123 -9.54 7.02 2.40
CA LEU A 123 -9.36 5.91 3.34
C LEU A 123 -9.69 6.30 4.79
N LYS A 124 -9.55 7.59 5.12
CA LYS A 124 -9.91 8.17 6.41
C LYS A 124 -11.40 8.02 6.77
N ALA A 125 -12.29 7.94 5.78
CA ALA A 125 -13.73 7.83 6.00
C ALA A 125 -14.20 6.40 6.32
N LEU A 126 -13.32 5.41 6.23
CA LEU A 126 -13.65 4.00 6.47
C LEU A 126 -13.52 3.64 7.96
N PRO A 127 -14.34 2.71 8.47
CA PRO A 127 -14.05 2.06 9.74
C PRO A 127 -12.77 1.23 9.63
N ASN A 128 -12.16 0.88 10.77
CA ASN A 128 -10.93 0.09 10.79
C ASN A 128 -11.09 -1.26 10.08
N SER A 129 -12.25 -1.90 10.17
CA SER A 129 -12.56 -3.17 9.51
C SER A 129 -14.07 -3.36 9.31
N GLY A 130 -14.48 -4.50 8.76
CA GLY A 130 -15.91 -4.86 8.64
C GLY A 130 -16.61 -4.38 7.37
N PHE A 131 -15.88 -3.88 6.37
CA PHE A 131 -16.41 -3.44 5.08
C PHE A 131 -15.90 -4.32 3.93
N LYS A 132 -16.59 -4.32 2.78
CA LYS A 132 -16.12 -5.00 1.56
C LYS A 132 -15.40 -3.99 0.67
N VAL A 133 -14.41 -4.45 -0.09
CA VAL A 133 -13.71 -3.65 -1.10
C VAL A 133 -13.90 -4.34 -2.45
N ALA A 134 -14.30 -3.57 -3.45
CA ALA A 134 -14.41 -4.05 -4.83
C ALA A 134 -13.55 -3.18 -5.75
N VAL A 135 -12.86 -3.83 -6.68
CA VAL A 135 -11.85 -3.23 -7.56
C VAL A 135 -12.24 -3.53 -9.00
N PHE A 136 -12.48 -2.48 -9.78
CA PHE A 136 -12.96 -2.60 -11.17
C PHE A 136 -11.91 -2.00 -12.13
N PRO A 137 -10.85 -2.74 -12.48
CA PRO A 137 -9.84 -2.29 -13.43
C PRO A 137 -10.33 -2.38 -14.88
N LEU A 138 -9.78 -1.53 -15.76
CA LEU A 138 -9.97 -1.71 -17.20
C LEU A 138 -9.32 -3.02 -17.67
N LYS A 139 -10.03 -3.78 -18.52
CA LYS A 139 -9.52 -5.04 -19.09
C LYS A 139 -8.66 -4.77 -20.32
N ILE A 140 -7.41 -4.37 -20.09
CA ILE A 140 -6.45 -4.05 -21.16
C ILE A 140 -5.64 -5.31 -21.51
N VAL A 141 -5.66 -5.73 -22.79
CA VAL A 141 -4.95 -6.92 -23.26
C VAL A 141 -3.44 -6.72 -23.16
N GLY A 142 -2.74 -7.65 -22.51
CA GLY A 142 -1.28 -7.64 -22.38
C GLY A 142 -0.71 -6.62 -21.39
N ALA A 143 -1.56 -5.86 -20.69
CA ALA A 143 -1.11 -4.92 -19.67
C ALA A 143 -0.89 -5.59 -18.31
N SER A 144 0.11 -5.12 -17.56
CA SER A 144 0.37 -5.54 -16.18
C SER A 144 -0.44 -4.76 -15.13
N ALA A 145 -0.97 -3.59 -15.50
CA ALA A 145 -1.77 -2.72 -14.64
C ALA A 145 -2.77 -1.91 -15.47
N ALA A 146 -3.80 -1.39 -14.79
CA ALA A 146 -4.79 -0.52 -15.39
C ALA A 146 -5.39 0.42 -14.34
N PRO A 147 -5.87 1.62 -14.74
CA PRO A 147 -6.74 2.42 -13.88
C PRO A 147 -7.96 1.60 -13.45
N ALA A 148 -8.38 1.79 -12.20
CA ALA A 148 -9.50 1.07 -11.62
C ALA A 148 -10.44 2.02 -10.88
N ARG A 149 -11.73 1.71 -10.92
CA ARG A 149 -12.67 2.26 -9.95
C ARG A 149 -12.64 1.36 -8.71
N VAL A 150 -12.13 1.88 -7.61
CA VAL A 150 -12.11 1.20 -6.31
C VAL A 150 -13.24 1.74 -5.46
N VAL A 151 -14.00 0.85 -4.82
CA VAL A 151 -15.10 1.23 -3.92
C VAL A 151 -15.06 0.41 -2.65
N ALA A 152 -15.42 1.05 -1.53
CA ALA A 152 -15.75 0.38 -0.28
C ALA A 152 -17.27 0.29 -0.14
N ILE A 153 -17.76 -0.88 0.26
CA ILE A 153 -19.18 -1.14 0.51
C ILE A 153 -19.32 -1.34 2.01
N ILE A 154 -20.06 -0.43 2.63
CA ILE A 154 -20.31 -0.39 4.07
C ILE A 154 -21.77 -0.80 4.28
N GLU A 155 -22.00 -1.87 5.04
CA GLU A 155 -23.35 -2.29 5.44
C GLU A 155 -23.82 -1.37 6.58
N LYS A 156 -25.06 -0.89 6.48
CA LYS A 156 -25.69 -0.02 7.49
C LYS A 156 -26.42 -0.85 8.53
#